data_AF-A0AB73GTB1-F1
#
_entry.id   AF-A0AB73GTB1-F1
#
_cell.length_a   1.000
_cell.length_b   1.000
_cell.length_c   1.000
_cell.angle_alpha   90.00
_cell.angle_beta   90.00
_cell.angle_gamma   90.00
#
_symmetry.space_group_name_H-M   'P 1'
#
loop_
_entity.id
_entity.type
_entity.pdbx_description
1 polymer ?
#
loop_
_entity_poly.entity_id
_entity_poly.type
_entity_poly.pdbx_seq_one_letter_code
_entity_poly.pdbx_strand_id
1 'polypeptide(L)'
;MSGTVTTGRTINGHTYSDAPVDVKLGPNTFRIPANYLDSQIAPWPGEGVTLVIEWPDMTPTPPGARANPRTNDFRKEISVRINYIDRAPIETSLERHSSNDAITEANSVERRDPRQRLDLRLAQQDTLDLTPYAIDEAKMLAYSKEYEDHYGKPPIRNPAYED
;
A
#
# COMPACT_ATOMS: atom_id res chain seq x y z
N MET A 1 25.79 -18.23 2.87
CA MET A 1 26.24 -17.52 4.08
C MET A 1 25.66 -18.26 5.28
N SER A 2 26.50 -18.80 6.16
CA SER A 2 26.06 -19.44 7.40
C SER A 2 25.61 -18.34 8.37
N GLY A 3 24.37 -17.89 8.23
CA GLY A 3 23.76 -16.89 9.09
C GLY A 3 23.33 -17.55 10.38
N THR A 4 23.87 -17.06 11.50
CA THR A 4 23.43 -17.43 12.84
C THR A 4 21.95 -17.05 12.97
N VAL A 5 21.09 -18.04 13.19
CA VAL A 5 19.67 -17.79 13.47
C VAL A 5 19.56 -17.03 14.78
N THR A 6 18.93 -15.87 14.76
CA THR A 6 18.61 -15.08 15.94
C THR A 6 17.32 -15.60 16.54
N THR A 7 17.37 -15.98 17.81
CA THR A 7 16.19 -16.41 18.57
C THR A 7 15.66 -15.26 19.42
N GLY A 8 14.34 -15.12 19.43
CA GLY A 8 13.62 -14.16 20.25
C GLY A 8 12.95 -14.80 21.46
N ARG A 9 11.79 -14.25 21.83
CA ARG A 9 10.99 -14.74 22.96
C ARG A 9 10.34 -16.09 22.65
N THR A 10 10.02 -16.85 23.69
CA THR A 10 9.09 -17.99 23.62
C THR A 10 7.77 -17.58 24.26
N ILE A 11 6.66 -17.63 23.50
CA ILE A 11 5.32 -17.26 23.97
C ILE A 11 4.35 -18.37 23.57
N ASN A 12 3.55 -18.85 24.51
CA ASN A 12 2.55 -19.92 24.28
C ASN A 12 3.13 -21.17 23.59
N GLY A 13 4.36 -21.56 23.95
CA GLY A 13 5.04 -22.73 23.38
C GLY A 13 5.68 -22.51 22.00
N HIS A 14 5.58 -21.32 21.41
CA HIS A 14 6.26 -20.98 20.17
C HIS A 14 7.50 -20.11 20.44
N THR A 15 8.67 -20.56 19.98
CA THR A 15 9.92 -19.81 20.03
C THR A 15 10.14 -19.08 18.72
N TYR A 16 10.08 -17.75 18.76
CA TYR A 16 10.26 -16.92 17.57
C TYR A 16 11.73 -16.88 17.16
N SER A 17 12.00 -16.85 15.84
CA SER A 17 13.35 -16.69 15.29
C SER A 17 13.31 -15.95 13.95
N ASP A 18 14.47 -15.65 13.38
CA ASP A 18 14.64 -15.17 12.00
C ASP A 18 14.90 -16.31 11.00
N ALA A 19 14.64 -17.57 11.39
CA ALA A 19 14.78 -18.69 10.48
C ALA A 19 13.90 -18.48 9.22
N PRO A 20 14.41 -18.75 8.00
CA PRO A 20 13.63 -18.54 6.79
C PRO A 20 12.41 -19.44 6.69
N VAL A 21 11.29 -18.85 6.25
CA VAL A 21 10.02 -19.51 5.94
C VAL A 21 9.76 -19.39 4.45
N ASP A 22 9.31 -20.48 3.83
CA ASP A 22 8.97 -20.50 2.42
C ASP A 22 7.58 -19.85 2.21
N VAL A 23 7.56 -18.74 1.46
CA VAL A 23 6.35 -17.98 1.11
C VAL A 23 6.10 -18.09 -0.40
N LYS A 24 4.89 -18.48 -0.78
CA LYS A 24 4.48 -18.58 -2.20
C LYS A 24 3.88 -17.26 -2.66
N LEU A 25 4.37 -16.73 -3.79
CA LEU A 25 3.79 -15.60 -4.50
C LEU A 25 3.78 -15.95 -5.99
N GLY A 26 2.58 -16.22 -6.52
CA GLY A 26 2.42 -16.80 -7.86
C GLY A 26 3.19 -18.12 -7.99
N PRO A 27 3.95 -18.34 -9.09
CA PRO A 27 4.73 -19.57 -9.27
C PRO A 27 6.01 -19.61 -8.44
N ASN A 28 6.39 -18.52 -7.78
CA ASN A 28 7.67 -18.38 -7.10
C ASN A 28 7.60 -18.73 -5.61
N THR A 29 8.76 -19.09 -5.05
CA THR A 29 8.94 -19.37 -3.62
C THR A 29 10.03 -18.46 -3.07
N PHE A 30 9.72 -17.68 -2.05
CA PHE A 30 10.62 -16.76 -1.39
C PHE A 30 10.95 -17.30 -0.01
N ARG A 31 12.25 -17.42 0.31
CA ARG A 31 12.71 -17.83 1.65
C ARG A 31 12.88 -16.57 2.51
N ILE A 32 11.82 -16.17 3.19
CA ILE A 32 11.76 -14.90 3.94
C ILE A 32 12.04 -15.19 5.41
N PRO A 33 12.98 -14.49 6.08
CA PRO A 33 13.17 -14.62 7.53
C PRO A 33 11.84 -14.38 8.26
N ALA A 34 11.44 -15.30 9.14
CA ALA A 34 10.10 -15.30 9.71
C ALA A 34 9.72 -13.97 10.39
N ASN A 35 10.70 -13.28 10.97
CA ASN A 35 10.51 -12.02 11.67
C ASN A 35 10.15 -10.82 10.78
N TYR A 36 10.25 -10.93 9.45
CA TYR A 36 9.65 -9.97 8.52
C TYR A 36 8.13 -10.11 8.42
N LEU A 37 7.59 -11.31 8.63
CA LEU A 37 6.16 -11.56 8.47
C LEU A 37 5.38 -10.81 9.56
N ASP A 38 4.18 -10.34 9.23
CA ASP A 38 3.29 -9.71 10.22
C ASP A 38 3.09 -10.61 11.47
N SER A 39 2.78 -11.91 11.28
CA SER A 39 2.66 -12.84 12.41
C SER A 39 3.99 -13.15 13.12
N GLN A 40 5.13 -12.87 12.47
CA GLN A 40 6.48 -13.35 12.80
C GLN A 40 6.65 -14.88 12.82
N ILE A 41 5.71 -15.63 12.23
CA ILE A 41 5.66 -17.11 12.25
C ILE A 41 5.53 -17.66 10.83
N ALA A 42 4.42 -17.35 10.17
CA ALA A 42 4.06 -17.82 8.84
C ALA A 42 3.07 -16.84 8.17
N PRO A 43 2.95 -16.84 6.84
CA PRO A 43 1.92 -16.04 6.17
C PRO A 43 0.53 -16.38 6.70
N TRP A 44 -0.34 -15.37 6.81
CA TRP A 44 -1.75 -15.61 7.10
C TRP A 44 -2.42 -16.36 5.93
N PRO A 45 -3.49 -17.16 6.18
CA PRO A 45 -4.24 -17.79 5.10
C PRO A 45 -4.77 -16.75 4.11
N GLY A 46 -4.49 -16.93 2.81
CA GLY A 46 -4.88 -16.00 1.76
C GLY A 46 -3.85 -15.94 0.63
N GLU A 47 -4.12 -15.05 -0.34
CA GLU A 47 -3.13 -14.67 -1.36
C GLU A 47 -2.30 -13.48 -0.85
N GLY A 48 -1.07 -13.37 -1.35
CA GLY A 48 -0.12 -12.35 -0.93
C GLY A 48 0.53 -12.64 0.43
N VAL A 49 1.35 -11.70 0.86
CA VAL A 49 2.00 -11.71 2.18
C VAL A 49 2.11 -10.29 2.72
N THR A 50 1.93 -10.15 4.03
CA THR A 50 2.17 -8.89 4.74
C THR A 50 3.51 -8.97 5.47
N LEU A 51 4.43 -8.07 5.13
CA LEU A 51 5.69 -7.88 5.83
C LEU A 51 5.64 -6.61 6.68
N VAL A 52 6.53 -6.53 7.67
CA VAL A 52 6.71 -5.36 8.52
C VAL A 52 8.19 -5.03 8.61
N ILE A 53 8.50 -3.76 8.36
CA ILE A 53 9.82 -3.14 8.59
C ILE A 53 9.66 -1.96 9.54
N GLU A 54 10.73 -1.52 10.19
CA GLU A 54 10.71 -0.42 11.15
C GLU A 54 11.49 0.80 10.64
N TRP A 55 10.85 1.98 10.68
CA TRP A 55 11.51 3.26 10.49
C TRP A 55 12.51 3.54 11.64
N PRO A 56 13.67 4.17 11.39
CA PRO A 56 14.14 4.75 10.12
C PRO A 56 14.93 3.79 9.24
N ASP A 57 15.48 2.72 9.80
CA ASP A 57 16.52 1.93 9.15
C ASP A 57 15.96 0.86 8.20
N MET A 58 14.63 0.71 8.14
CA MET A 58 13.92 -0.21 7.25
C MET A 58 14.27 -1.69 7.51
N THR A 59 14.67 -2.01 8.75
CA THR A 59 14.98 -3.37 9.20
C THR A 59 13.73 -4.08 9.72
N PRO A 60 13.67 -5.42 9.71
CA PRO A 60 12.54 -6.14 10.29
C PRO A 60 12.48 -5.96 11.80
N THR A 61 11.28 -6.06 12.37
CA THR A 61 11.12 -6.15 13.82
C THR A 61 11.88 -7.38 14.38
N PRO A 62 12.53 -7.28 15.55
CA PRO A 62 13.19 -8.44 16.16
C PRO A 62 12.24 -9.63 16.35
N PRO A 63 12.74 -10.89 16.29
CA PRO A 63 11.90 -12.07 16.39
C PRO A 63 11.01 -12.08 17.65
N GLY A 64 9.71 -12.18 17.45
CA GLY A 64 8.71 -12.22 18.51
C GLY A 64 8.46 -10.89 19.21
N ALA A 65 9.08 -9.78 18.82
CA ALA A 65 8.85 -8.48 19.47
C ALA A 65 7.47 -7.87 19.13
N ARG A 66 6.83 -8.27 18.03
CA ARG A 66 5.43 -7.87 17.70
C ARG A 66 4.38 -8.70 18.40
N ALA A 67 4.72 -9.92 18.80
CA ALA A 67 3.79 -10.82 19.48
C ALA A 67 3.30 -10.19 20.79
N ASN A 68 2.00 -10.29 21.07
CA ASN A 68 1.41 -9.71 22.28
C ASN A 68 1.89 -10.45 23.55
N PRO A 69 2.28 -9.74 24.62
CA PRO A 69 2.47 -8.29 24.73
C PRO A 69 3.71 -7.83 23.96
N ARG A 70 3.54 -6.82 23.08
CA ARG A 70 4.60 -6.35 22.19
C ARG A 70 5.73 -5.66 22.96
N THR A 71 6.95 -5.77 22.43
CA THR A 71 8.16 -5.13 22.99
C THR A 71 8.83 -4.18 22.01
N ASN A 72 8.39 -4.13 20.75
CA ASN A 72 8.81 -3.11 19.80
C ASN A 72 7.97 -1.82 19.96
N ASP A 73 8.44 -0.72 19.34
CA ASP A 73 7.63 0.49 19.21
C ASP A 73 6.75 0.41 17.97
N PHE A 74 5.45 0.18 18.17
CA PHE A 74 4.49 0.01 17.09
C PHE A 74 4.38 1.21 16.15
N ARG A 75 4.80 2.41 16.59
CA ARG A 75 4.75 3.63 15.78
C ARG A 75 5.79 3.65 14.66
N LYS A 76 6.81 2.80 14.77
CA LYS A 76 7.85 2.66 13.74
C LYS A 76 7.46 1.70 12.63
N GLU A 77 6.42 0.90 12.82
CA GLU A 77 6.04 -0.15 11.87
C GLU A 77 5.55 0.45 10.54
N ILE A 78 6.15 0.00 9.45
CA ILE A 78 5.67 0.21 8.08
C ILE A 78 5.18 -1.14 7.56
N SER A 79 3.88 -1.25 7.34
CA SER A 79 3.22 -2.46 6.83
C SER A 79 3.32 -2.51 5.31
N VAL A 80 3.86 -3.61 4.77
CA VAL A 80 4.07 -3.79 3.33
C VAL A 80 3.25 -5.00 2.87
N ARG A 81 2.25 -4.75 2.02
CA ARG A 81 1.46 -5.81 1.38
C ARG A 81 2.06 -6.13 0.02
N ILE A 82 2.43 -7.40 -0.18
CA ILE A 82 3.00 -7.89 -1.44
C ILE A 82 2.02 -8.93 -2.01
N ASN A 83 1.55 -8.68 -3.23
CA ASN A 83 0.62 -9.56 -3.94
C ASN A 83 1.21 -9.98 -5.28
N TYR A 84 0.85 -11.17 -5.74
CA TYR A 84 1.10 -11.57 -7.12
C TYR A 84 -0.01 -11.02 -8.02
N ILE A 85 0.35 -10.19 -9.00
CA ILE A 85 -0.63 -9.54 -9.87
C ILE A 85 -0.93 -10.44 -11.07
N ASP A 86 -2.12 -11.07 -11.06
CA ASP A 86 -2.60 -11.98 -12.12
C ASP A 86 -3.98 -11.62 -12.69
N ARG A 87 -4.69 -10.65 -12.07
CA ARG A 87 -6.02 -10.20 -12.51
C ARG A 87 -6.01 -9.03 -13.46
N ALA A 88 -4.86 -8.39 -13.63
CA ALA A 88 -4.68 -7.27 -14.54
C ALA A 88 -3.21 -7.17 -14.96
N PRO A 89 -2.89 -6.48 -16.07
CA PRO A 89 -1.51 -6.29 -16.48
C PRO A 89 -0.69 -5.55 -15.40
N ILE A 90 0.48 -6.09 -15.06
CA ILE A 90 1.38 -5.50 -14.07
C ILE A 90 2.00 -4.20 -14.60
N GLU A 91 2.30 -4.17 -15.89
CA GLU A 91 2.92 -3.08 -16.64
C GLU A 91 2.10 -1.79 -16.61
N THR A 92 0.77 -1.88 -16.50
CA THR A 92 -0.14 -0.72 -16.39
C THR A 92 -0.74 -0.57 -14.99
N SER A 93 -0.22 -1.29 -13.99
CA SER A 93 -0.80 -1.28 -12.65
C SER A 93 -0.75 0.11 -12.02
N LEU A 94 0.39 0.80 -12.07
CA LEU A 94 0.52 2.14 -11.49
C LEU A 94 -0.33 3.18 -12.23
N GLU A 95 -0.33 3.15 -13.57
CA GLU A 95 -1.17 4.02 -14.40
C GLU A 95 -2.64 3.88 -14.02
N ARG A 96 -3.13 2.64 -13.90
CA ARG A 96 -4.51 2.34 -13.50
C ARG A 96 -4.86 2.86 -12.10
N HIS A 97 -3.94 2.75 -11.14
CA HIS A 97 -4.16 3.26 -9.78
C HIS A 97 -4.07 4.79 -9.70
N SER A 98 -3.42 5.43 -10.67
CA SER A 98 -3.34 6.89 -10.81
C SER A 98 -4.46 7.50 -11.68
N SER A 99 -5.42 6.68 -12.09
CA SER A 99 -6.61 7.09 -12.86
C SER A 99 -7.88 6.56 -12.17
N ASN A 100 -9.04 6.93 -12.70
CA ASN A 100 -10.36 6.51 -12.19
C ASN A 100 -11.12 5.57 -13.13
N ASP A 101 -10.48 5.08 -14.20
CA ASP A 101 -11.15 4.29 -15.25
C ASP A 101 -11.76 2.99 -14.71
N ALA A 102 -11.19 2.42 -13.65
CA ALA A 102 -11.67 1.19 -13.01
C ALA A 102 -12.82 1.41 -12.01
N ILE A 103 -13.07 2.65 -11.59
CA ILE A 103 -14.04 2.99 -10.52
C ILE A 103 -15.16 3.93 -10.98
N THR A 104 -15.17 4.32 -12.25
CA THR A 104 -16.18 5.20 -12.86
C THR A 104 -16.66 4.61 -14.17
N GLU A 105 -17.90 4.91 -14.57
CA GLU A 105 -18.44 4.49 -15.86
C GLU A 105 -17.89 5.36 -17.00
N ALA A 106 -17.63 4.78 -18.18
CA ALA A 106 -16.90 5.44 -19.26
C ALA A 106 -17.47 6.80 -19.72
N ASN A 107 -18.79 6.98 -19.61
CA ASN A 107 -19.48 8.20 -20.06
C ASN A 107 -20.11 8.98 -18.89
N SER A 108 -19.74 8.68 -17.64
CA SER A 108 -20.31 9.40 -16.50
C SER A 108 -19.65 10.77 -16.29
N VAL A 109 -20.29 11.62 -15.50
CA VAL A 109 -19.67 12.88 -15.09
C VAL A 109 -18.45 12.61 -14.21
N GLU A 110 -18.53 11.63 -13.30
CA GLU A 110 -17.44 11.23 -12.40
C GLU A 110 -16.18 10.79 -13.14
N ARG A 111 -16.30 10.23 -14.35
CA ARG A 111 -15.13 9.89 -15.19
C ARG A 111 -14.22 11.09 -15.42
N ARG A 112 -14.77 12.31 -15.43
CA ARG A 112 -14.05 13.57 -15.67
C ARG A 112 -13.61 14.28 -14.39
N ASP A 113 -13.73 13.64 -13.23
CA ASP A 113 -13.30 14.21 -11.95
C ASP A 113 -11.77 14.41 -11.91
N PRO A 114 -11.26 15.66 -11.89
CA PRO A 114 -9.83 15.93 -11.94
C PRO A 114 -9.09 15.57 -10.65
N ARG A 115 -9.81 15.22 -9.57
CA ARG A 115 -9.21 14.74 -8.33
C ARG A 115 -8.67 13.32 -8.45
N GLN A 116 -9.25 12.51 -9.33
CA GLN A 116 -8.99 11.07 -9.37
C GLN A 116 -8.22 10.63 -10.62
N ARG A 117 -7.70 11.57 -11.42
CA ARG A 117 -6.91 11.26 -12.61
C ARG A 117 -5.63 12.07 -12.72
N LEU A 118 -4.51 11.38 -12.89
CA LEU A 118 -3.19 11.98 -13.02
C LEU A 118 -3.08 12.91 -14.24
N ASP A 119 -3.68 12.53 -15.37
CA ASP A 119 -3.70 13.32 -16.61
C ASP A 119 -4.44 14.67 -16.48
N LEU A 120 -5.28 14.82 -15.46
CA LEU A 120 -5.99 16.06 -15.17
C LEU A 120 -5.30 16.92 -14.10
N ARG A 121 -4.27 16.41 -13.41
CA ARG A 121 -3.57 17.12 -12.33
C ARG A 121 -2.44 18.02 -12.82
N LEU A 122 -1.98 18.90 -11.94
CA LEU A 122 -0.88 19.84 -12.18
C LEU A 122 0.41 19.31 -11.53
N ALA A 123 1.38 18.96 -12.37
CA ALA A 123 2.74 18.67 -11.91
C ALA A 123 3.35 19.89 -11.18
N GLN A 124 3.96 19.64 -10.04
CA GLN A 124 4.63 20.64 -9.20
C GLN A 124 6.15 20.49 -9.29
N GLN A 125 6.88 21.37 -8.61
CA GLN A 125 8.33 21.26 -8.49
C GLN A 125 8.73 19.98 -7.75
N ASP A 126 9.73 19.29 -8.30
CA ASP A 126 10.25 18.06 -7.71
C ASP A 126 10.78 18.27 -6.28
N THR A 127 10.54 17.28 -5.44
CA THR A 127 11.08 17.20 -4.07
C THR A 127 11.33 15.74 -3.71
N LEU A 128 12.47 15.43 -3.09
CA LEU A 128 12.88 14.05 -2.78
C LEU A 128 12.86 13.13 -4.01
N ASP A 129 13.22 13.66 -5.19
CA ASP A 129 13.17 12.98 -6.50
C ASP A 129 11.77 12.47 -6.90
N LEU A 130 10.71 13.07 -6.34
CA LEU A 130 9.33 12.84 -6.70
C LEU A 130 8.73 14.11 -7.31
N THR A 131 7.95 13.96 -8.38
CA THR A 131 7.11 15.01 -8.95
C THR A 131 5.74 15.00 -8.27
N PRO A 132 5.38 15.99 -7.43
CA PRO A 132 4.05 16.05 -6.83
C PRO A 132 3.01 16.45 -7.89
N TYR A 133 1.77 15.95 -7.75
CA TYR A 133 0.67 16.28 -8.66
C TYR A 133 -0.52 16.82 -7.87
N ALA A 134 -0.78 18.12 -7.97
CA ALA A 134 -1.88 18.79 -7.29
C ALA A 134 -3.18 18.79 -8.10
N ILE A 135 -4.32 18.91 -7.42
CA ILE A 135 -5.62 19.11 -8.06
C ILE A 135 -5.63 20.43 -8.82
N ASP A 136 -6.12 20.40 -10.08
CA ASP A 136 -6.35 21.60 -10.88
C ASP A 136 -7.71 22.22 -10.51
N GLU A 137 -7.70 23.30 -9.72
CA GLU A 137 -8.94 23.96 -9.27
C GLU A 137 -9.74 24.60 -10.42
N ALA A 138 -9.10 24.95 -11.54
CA ALA A 138 -9.82 25.46 -12.70
C ALA A 138 -10.63 24.34 -13.38
N LYS A 139 -10.05 23.13 -13.46
CA LYS A 139 -10.78 21.93 -13.92
C LYS A 139 -11.85 21.51 -12.91
N MET A 140 -11.60 21.65 -11.61
CA MET A 140 -12.63 21.39 -10.58
C MET A 140 -13.83 22.32 -10.73
N LEU A 141 -13.63 23.60 -11.05
CA LEU A 141 -14.74 24.52 -11.29
C LEU A 141 -15.59 24.10 -12.49
N ALA A 142 -14.95 23.65 -13.59
CA ALA A 142 -15.65 23.15 -14.76
C ALA A 142 -16.43 21.86 -14.45
N TYR A 143 -15.77 20.91 -13.78
CA TYR A 143 -16.38 19.65 -13.32
C TYR A 143 -17.57 19.91 -12.37
N SER A 144 -17.43 20.83 -11.42
CA SER A 144 -18.47 21.14 -10.44
C SER A 144 -19.74 21.66 -11.10
N LYS A 145 -19.62 22.50 -12.14
CA LYS A 145 -20.77 22.99 -12.91
C LYS A 145 -21.47 21.85 -13.63
N GLU A 146 -20.71 21.03 -14.35
CA GLU A 146 -21.28 19.88 -15.06
C GLU A 146 -21.94 18.87 -14.10
N TYR A 147 -21.32 18.62 -12.95
CA TYR A 147 -21.86 17.75 -11.92
C TYR A 147 -23.16 18.31 -11.33
N GLU A 148 -23.22 19.60 -11.05
CA GLU A 148 -24.42 20.27 -10.55
C GLU A 148 -25.55 20.30 -11.58
N ASP A 149 -25.23 20.53 -12.85
CA ASP A 149 -26.20 20.47 -13.95
C ASP A 149 -26.80 19.06 -14.10
N HIS A 150 -26.00 18.01 -13.86
CA HIS A 150 -26.44 16.63 -13.99
C HIS A 150 -27.19 16.11 -12.76
N TYR A 151 -26.73 16.44 -11.54
CA TYR A 151 -27.24 15.87 -10.29
C TYR A 151 -28.08 16.84 -9.44
N GLY A 152 -28.17 18.12 -9.81
CA GLY A 152 -28.89 19.15 -9.07
C GLY A 152 -28.23 19.54 -7.73
N LYS A 153 -26.95 19.19 -7.55
CA LYS A 153 -26.16 19.50 -6.35
C LYS A 153 -24.68 19.56 -6.71
N PRO A 154 -23.88 20.39 -6.02
CA PRO A 154 -22.44 20.41 -6.23
C PRO A 154 -21.78 19.12 -5.72
N PRO A 155 -20.60 18.74 -6.27
CA PRO A 155 -19.82 17.63 -5.76
C PRO A 155 -19.27 17.94 -4.36
N ILE A 156 -19.16 16.92 -3.50
CA ILE A 156 -18.62 17.07 -2.15
C ILE A 156 -17.10 17.20 -2.23
N ARG A 157 -16.54 18.23 -1.57
CA ARG A 157 -15.11 18.40 -1.33
C ARG A 157 -14.73 17.75 0.00
N ASN A 158 -14.27 16.50 -0.05
CA ASN A 158 -13.86 15.76 1.15
C ASN A 158 -12.33 15.68 1.20
N PRO A 159 -11.66 16.38 2.14
CA PRO A 159 -10.20 16.39 2.24
C PRO A 159 -9.57 15.00 2.36
N ALA A 160 -10.30 14.00 2.89
CA ALA A 160 -9.80 12.63 3.01
C ALA A 160 -9.62 11.91 1.65
N TYR A 161 -10.08 12.51 0.55
CA TYR A 161 -9.98 11.99 -0.82
C TYR A 161 -9.38 13.02 -1.78
N GLU A 162 -8.69 14.05 -1.25
CA GLU A 162 -8.14 15.18 -2.02
C GLU A 162 -6.65 15.40 -1.70
N ASP A 163 -5.88 14.31 -1.72
CA ASP A 163 -4.41 14.32 -1.62
C ASP A 163 -3.75 14.71 -2.94
#